data_AF-A0A1X1Q3M5-F1
#
_entry.id   AF-A0A1X1Q3M5-F1
#
_cell.length_a   1.000
_cell.length_b   1.000
_cell.length_c   1.000
_cell.angle_alpha   90.00
_cell.angle_beta   90.00
_cell.angle_gamma   90.00
#
_symmetry.space_group_name_H-M   'P 1'
#
loop_
_entity.id
_entity.type
_entity.pdbx_description
1 polymer ?
#
loop_
_entity_poly.entity_id
_entity_poly.type
_entity_poly.pdbx_seq_one_letter_code
_entity_poly.pdbx_strand_id
1 'polypeptide(L)'
;MNKRHFMGGVKGWFIAVLVLAATFGCSDYCHAAEWEWIISNDTYNWEIDKSSAKLVDFKFAGRNAVCWIKASQTDGSYSIGQWAFRNSRQGQKEALVMSSTDYDSRGNVIGRHIVTNEPFDFQYNPIVPDSIAELLFDTAFSYAK
;
A
#
# COMPACT_ATOMS: atom_id res chain seq x y z
N MET A 1 36.40 2.39 -68.31
CA MET A 1 36.61 3.81 -67.93
C MET A 1 35.30 4.34 -67.35
N ASN A 2 35.21 4.46 -66.03
CA ASN A 2 34.65 5.61 -65.31
C ASN A 2 34.59 5.30 -63.81
N LYS A 3 35.53 5.88 -63.07
CA LYS A 3 35.45 6.05 -61.63
C LYS A 3 34.54 7.22 -61.34
N ARG A 4 33.71 7.12 -60.31
CA ARG A 4 33.45 8.24 -59.40
C ARG A 4 33.06 7.68 -58.02
N HIS A 5 33.97 7.92 -57.08
CA HIS A 5 33.72 7.84 -55.65
C HIS A 5 32.61 8.80 -55.25
N PHE A 6 31.79 8.41 -54.28
CA PHE A 6 31.38 9.35 -53.22
C PHE A 6 31.25 8.57 -51.91
N MET A 7 32.09 8.96 -50.96
CA MET A 7 32.05 8.55 -49.55
C MET A 7 30.90 9.27 -48.84
N GLY A 8 30.39 8.68 -47.76
CA GLY A 8 29.73 9.43 -46.70
C GLY A 8 28.41 8.81 -46.27
N GLY A 9 28.34 8.29 -45.04
CA GLY A 9 27.08 7.74 -44.57
C GLY A 9 27.08 7.08 -43.20
N VAL A 10 27.75 7.70 -42.22
CA VAL A 10 27.38 7.71 -40.79
C VAL A 10 27.10 6.36 -40.10
N LYS A 11 28.11 5.94 -39.33
CA LYS A 11 28.01 5.10 -38.14
C LYS A 11 26.88 5.61 -37.22
N GLY A 12 25.72 4.96 -37.22
CA GLY A 12 24.55 5.44 -36.49
C GLY A 12 23.72 4.38 -35.74
N TRP A 13 24.18 3.13 -35.66
CA TRP A 13 23.35 2.03 -35.13
C TRP A 13 23.72 1.55 -33.71
N PHE A 14 24.66 2.20 -33.03
CA PHE A 14 25.11 1.77 -31.69
C PHE A 14 24.69 2.70 -30.54
N ILE A 15 24.06 3.84 -30.80
CA ILE A 15 23.69 4.80 -29.74
C ILE A 15 22.27 4.54 -29.19
N ALA A 16 21.43 3.78 -29.90
CA ALA A 16 20.04 3.53 -29.46
C ALA A 16 19.92 2.54 -28.28
N VAL A 17 20.90 1.67 -28.06
CA VAL A 17 20.82 0.62 -27.01
C VAL A 17 21.23 1.15 -25.63
N LEU A 18 22.10 2.16 -25.56
CA LEU A 18 22.59 2.72 -24.29
C LEU A 18 21.60 3.71 -23.64
N VAL A 19 20.69 4.31 -24.41
CA VAL A 19 19.66 5.21 -23.86
C VAL A 19 18.51 4.43 -23.21
N LEU A 20 18.25 3.19 -23.65
CA LEU A 20 17.24 2.33 -23.02
C LEU A 20 17.72 1.76 -21.68
N ALA A 21 19.04 1.65 -21.46
CA ALA A 21 19.60 1.18 -20.19
C ALA A 21 19.56 2.24 -19.08
N ALA A 22 19.47 3.52 -19.43
CA ALA A 22 19.46 4.62 -18.46
C ALA A 22 18.08 4.87 -17.82
N THR A 23 17.00 4.27 -18.34
CA THR A 23 15.65 4.38 -17.75
C THR A 23 15.38 3.32 -16.67
N PHE A 24 16.29 2.39 -16.43
CA PHE A 24 16.18 1.40 -15.34
C PHE A 24 16.73 1.92 -13.99
N GLY A 25 17.24 3.15 -13.96
CA GLY A 25 17.93 3.71 -12.78
C GLY A 25 17.04 4.40 -11.74
N CYS A 26 15.73 4.40 -11.91
CA CYS A 26 14.80 4.94 -10.92
C CYS A 26 13.44 4.24 -11.03
N SER A 27 13.41 2.92 -10.86
CA SER A 27 12.17 2.22 -10.53
C SER A 27 11.92 2.40 -9.02
N ASP A 28 11.67 3.64 -8.59
CA ASP A 28 10.92 3.85 -7.37
C ASP A 28 9.52 3.30 -7.67
N TYR A 29 9.33 2.06 -7.24
CA TYR A 29 8.22 1.21 -7.60
C TYR A 29 6.87 1.90 -7.38
N CYS A 30 6.28 2.45 -8.43
CA CYS A 30 4.84 2.68 -8.49
C CYS A 30 4.17 1.31 -8.67
N HIS A 31 4.22 0.47 -7.65
CA HIS A 31 3.37 -0.72 -7.61
C HIS A 31 1.93 -0.22 -7.56
N ALA A 32 1.14 -0.63 -8.55
CA ALA A 32 -0.31 -0.47 -8.47
C ALA A 32 -0.80 -1.18 -7.20
N ALA A 33 -1.81 -0.62 -6.53
CA ALA A 33 -2.39 -1.27 -5.35
C ALA A 33 -2.84 -2.70 -5.69
N GLU A 34 -2.42 -3.65 -4.87
CA GLU A 34 -2.72 -5.07 -5.04
C GLU A 34 -3.75 -5.49 -4.00
N TRP A 35 -4.99 -5.07 -4.21
CA TRP A 35 -6.12 -5.37 -3.31
C TRP A 35 -6.43 -6.86 -3.32
N GLU A 36 -6.45 -7.45 -2.13
CA GLU A 36 -6.87 -8.81 -1.90
C GLU A 36 -8.06 -8.84 -0.94
N TRP A 37 -9.10 -9.58 -1.32
CA TRP A 37 -10.27 -9.79 -0.49
C TRP A 37 -9.94 -10.67 0.71
N ILE A 38 -10.38 -10.26 1.90
CA ILE A 38 -10.12 -10.95 3.16
C ILE A 38 -11.39 -11.62 3.69
N ILE A 39 -12.45 -10.82 3.88
CA ILE A 39 -13.71 -11.29 4.46
C ILE A 39 -14.85 -10.32 4.16
N SER A 40 -16.08 -10.81 4.26
CA SER A 40 -17.31 -10.02 4.17
C SER A 40 -18.24 -10.30 5.34
N ASN A 41 -19.02 -9.30 5.74
CA ASN A 41 -20.21 -9.45 6.57
C ASN A 41 -21.42 -8.75 5.92
N ASP A 42 -22.55 -8.68 6.62
CA ASP A 42 -23.79 -8.10 6.07
C ASP A 42 -23.68 -6.62 5.67
N THR A 43 -22.66 -5.91 6.18
CA THR A 43 -22.48 -4.47 5.95
C THR A 43 -21.25 -4.16 5.09
N TYR A 44 -20.16 -4.89 5.26
CA TYR A 44 -18.86 -4.54 4.70
C TYR A 44 -18.14 -5.72 4.05
N ASN A 45 -17.49 -5.43 2.92
CA ASN A 45 -16.43 -6.24 2.33
C ASN A 45 -15.08 -5.62 2.69
N TRP A 46 -14.16 -6.43 3.20
CA TRP A 46 -12.84 -6.00 3.65
C TRP A 46 -11.75 -6.52 2.70
N GLU A 47 -10.92 -5.60 2.23
CA GLU A 47 -9.76 -5.88 1.37
C GLU A 47 -8.49 -5.28 1.97
N ILE A 48 -7.34 -5.91 1.74
CA ILE A 48 -6.02 -5.39 2.10
C ILE A 48 -5.19 -5.14 0.84
N ASP A 49 -4.47 -4.02 0.78
CA ASP A 49 -3.47 -3.83 -0.27
C ASP A 49 -2.17 -4.51 0.16
N LYS A 50 -1.94 -5.73 -0.35
CA LYS A 50 -0.77 -6.54 0.04
C LYS A 50 0.55 -5.90 -0.36
N SER A 51 0.56 -5.07 -1.41
CA SER A 51 1.76 -4.36 -1.86
C SER A 51 2.18 -3.24 -0.90
N SER A 52 1.23 -2.76 -0.09
CA SER A 52 1.46 -1.69 0.89
C SER A 52 1.93 -2.17 2.25
N ALA A 53 1.77 -3.47 2.55
CA ALA A 53 2.07 -4.04 3.85
C ALA A 53 3.59 -4.02 4.13
N LYS A 54 3.98 -3.39 5.23
CA LYS A 54 5.39 -3.25 5.63
C LYS A 54 5.55 -3.18 7.14
N LEU A 55 6.71 -3.60 7.62
CA LEU A 55 7.08 -3.40 9.03
C LEU A 55 7.67 -2.00 9.21
N VAL A 56 7.14 -1.27 10.20
CA VAL A 56 7.58 0.08 10.55
C VAL A 56 7.89 0.13 12.05
N ASP A 57 9.10 0.58 12.38
CA ASP A 57 9.50 0.86 13.76
C ASP A 57 9.19 2.31 14.11
N PHE A 58 8.08 2.53 14.79
CA PHE A 58 7.68 3.84 15.29
C PHE A 58 8.42 4.19 16.58
N LYS A 59 8.75 5.48 16.74
CA LYS A 59 9.50 5.99 17.87
C LYS A 59 8.79 5.75 19.20
N PHE A 60 7.46 5.90 19.22
CA PHE A 60 6.67 5.83 20.46
C PHE A 60 5.74 4.62 20.54
N ALA A 61 5.64 3.82 19.48
CA ALA A 61 4.74 2.67 19.41
C ALA A 61 5.43 1.35 19.02
N GLY A 62 6.75 1.36 18.80
CA GLY A 62 7.53 0.19 18.46
C GLY A 62 7.23 -0.37 17.07
N ARG A 63 7.50 -1.67 16.89
CA ARG A 63 7.34 -2.35 15.61
C ARG A 63 5.88 -2.63 15.29
N ASN A 64 5.44 -2.18 14.12
CA ASN A 64 4.08 -2.32 13.64
C ASN A 64 4.06 -2.87 12.21
N ALA A 65 3.05 -3.65 11.88
CA ALA A 65 2.68 -3.90 10.48
C ALA A 65 1.76 -2.76 10.03
N VAL A 66 2.12 -2.06 8.97
CA VAL A 66 1.35 -0.93 8.41
C VAL A 66 0.92 -1.27 6.99
N CYS A 67 -0.36 -1.10 6.69
CA CYS A 67 -0.94 -1.38 5.38
C CYS A 67 -2.17 -0.52 5.09
N TRP A 68 -2.60 -0.46 3.83
CA TRP A 68 -3.89 0.08 3.44
C TRP A 68 -4.97 -1.00 3.46
N ILE A 69 -6.13 -0.65 3.98
CA ILE A 69 -7.32 -1.50 4.07
C ILE A 69 -8.48 -0.75 3.43
N LYS A 70 -9.30 -1.47 2.66
CA LYS A 70 -10.55 -0.95 2.11
C LYS A 70 -11.73 -1.68 2.75
N ALA A 71 -12.71 -0.90 3.20
CA ALA A 71 -14.01 -1.40 3.66
C ALA A 71 -15.10 -0.86 2.72
N SER A 72 -15.74 -1.73 1.96
CA SER A 72 -16.76 -1.37 0.96
C SER A 72 -18.14 -1.82 1.40
N GLN A 73 -19.14 -0.96 1.29
CA GLN A 73 -20.54 -1.26 1.59
C GLN A 73 -21.29 -1.77 0.36
N THR A 74 -22.47 -2.35 0.58
CA THR A 74 -23.35 -2.87 -0.48
C THR A 74 -23.91 -1.78 -1.39
N ASP A 75 -24.01 -0.54 -0.91
CA ASP A 75 -24.44 0.61 -1.70
C ASP A 75 -23.33 1.18 -2.62
N GLY A 76 -22.13 0.60 -2.56
CA GLY A 76 -20.96 0.99 -3.34
C GLY A 76 -20.10 2.09 -2.70
N SER A 77 -20.52 2.67 -1.57
CA SER A 77 -19.65 3.56 -0.78
C SER A 77 -18.52 2.76 -0.14
N TYR A 78 -17.39 3.41 0.11
CA TYR A 78 -16.23 2.72 0.70
C TYR A 78 -15.31 3.67 1.46
N SER A 79 -14.56 3.11 2.41
CA SER A 79 -13.46 3.80 3.10
C SER A 79 -12.15 3.12 2.77
N ILE A 80 -11.11 3.91 2.49
CA ILE A 80 -9.73 3.43 2.40
C ILE A 80 -8.96 4.05 3.57
N GLY A 81 -8.41 3.20 4.43
CA GLY A 81 -7.64 3.64 5.59
C GLY A 81 -6.26 3.00 5.68
N GLN A 82 -5.29 3.75 6.20
CA GLN A 82 -4.00 3.22 6.61
C GLN A 82 -4.11 2.73 8.06
N TRP A 83 -3.81 1.47 8.28
CA TRP A 83 -3.89 0.83 9.58
C TRP A 83 -2.50 0.44 10.06
N ALA A 84 -2.29 0.57 11.37
CA ALA A 84 -1.12 0.05 12.08
C ALA A 84 -1.57 -1.05 13.05
N PHE A 85 -0.89 -2.20 12.97
CA PHE A 85 -1.12 -3.36 13.81
C PHE A 85 0.13 -3.71 14.61
N ARG A 86 -0.04 -4.08 15.88
CA ARG A 86 1.08 -4.52 16.72
C ARG A 86 0.67 -5.51 17.80
N ASN A 87 1.66 -6.24 18.30
CA ASN A 87 1.54 -6.87 19.60
C ASN A 87 1.91 -5.86 20.67
N SER A 88 1.04 -5.66 21.64
CA SER A 88 1.32 -4.88 22.84
C SER A 88 2.46 -5.54 23.63
N ARG A 89 3.04 -4.81 24.59
CA ARG A 89 4.08 -5.36 25.48
C ARG A 89 3.59 -6.55 26.32
N GLN A 90 2.28 -6.71 26.44
CA GLN A 90 1.63 -7.81 27.16
C GLN A 90 1.23 -8.96 26.23
N GLY A 91 1.58 -8.89 24.94
CA GLY A 91 1.25 -9.91 23.94
C GLY A 91 -0.17 -9.82 23.39
N GLN A 92 -0.89 -8.72 23.64
CA GLN A 92 -2.23 -8.50 23.11
C GLN A 92 -2.15 -7.89 21.70
N LYS A 93 -2.94 -8.41 20.75
CA LYS A 93 -3.07 -7.81 19.42
C LYS A 93 -3.80 -6.46 19.52
N GLU A 94 -3.26 -5.44 18.86
CA GLU A 94 -3.76 -4.07 18.89
C GLU A 94 -3.77 -3.47 17.49
N ALA A 95 -4.72 -2.56 17.24
CA ALA A 95 -4.86 -1.83 15.97
C ALA A 95 -5.09 -0.33 16.18
N LEU A 96 -4.67 0.46 15.19
CA LEU A 96 -4.93 1.88 15.07
C LEU A 96 -5.16 2.26 13.61
N VAL A 97 -6.23 2.99 13.33
CA VAL A 97 -6.41 3.69 12.03
C VAL A 97 -5.59 4.97 12.07
N MET A 98 -4.53 5.05 11.26
CA MET A 98 -3.65 6.21 11.17
C MET A 98 -4.26 7.34 10.33
N SER A 99 -4.93 6.96 9.25
CA SER A 99 -5.71 7.86 8.41
C SER A 99 -6.79 7.09 7.65
N SER A 100 -7.85 7.77 7.21
CA SER A 100 -8.85 7.25 6.30
C SER A 100 -9.39 8.31 5.35
N THR A 101 -9.87 7.87 4.19
CA THR A 101 -10.63 8.68 3.25
C THR A 101 -11.90 7.91 2.90
N ASP A 102 -13.03 8.60 3.00
CA ASP A 102 -14.34 8.04 2.73
C ASP A 102 -14.84 8.53 1.38
N TYR A 103 -15.47 7.61 0.64
CA TYR A 103 -15.94 7.81 -0.71
C TYR A 103 -17.42 7.46 -0.80
N ASP A 104 -18.19 8.28 -1.53
CA ASP A 104 -19.53 7.90 -1.94
C ASP A 104 -19.50 6.78 -2.99
N SER A 105 -20.68 6.27 -3.36
CA SER A 105 -20.80 5.20 -4.36
C SER A 105 -20.40 5.59 -5.79
N ARG A 106 -20.09 6.87 -6.02
CA ARG A 106 -19.58 7.39 -7.30
C ARG A 106 -18.07 7.60 -7.27
N GLY A 107 -17.41 7.29 -6.14
CA GLY A 107 -15.98 7.51 -5.93
C GLY A 107 -15.61 8.96 -5.60
N ASN A 108 -16.57 9.82 -5.25
CA ASN A 108 -16.25 11.16 -4.78
C ASN A 108 -15.82 11.10 -3.31
N VAL A 109 -14.78 11.84 -2.96
CA VAL A 109 -14.36 11.98 -1.57
C VAL A 109 -15.42 12.77 -0.80
N ILE A 110 -15.95 12.15 0.26
CA ILE A 110 -16.94 12.76 1.17
C ILE A 110 -16.36 13.02 2.57
N GLY A 111 -15.24 12.37 2.91
CA GLY A 111 -14.59 12.50 4.20
C GLY A 111 -13.10 12.23 4.13
N ARG A 112 -12.33 12.90 4.99
CA ARG A 112 -10.90 12.62 5.23
C ARG A 112 -10.62 12.76 6.70
N HIS A 113 -9.99 11.75 7.27
CA HIS A 113 -9.63 11.69 8.68
C HIS A 113 -8.16 11.36 8.79
N ILE A 114 -7.38 12.25 9.40
CA ILE A 114 -5.96 12.00 9.69
C ILE A 114 -5.85 11.96 11.20
N VAL A 115 -5.48 10.80 11.74
CA VAL A 115 -5.34 10.59 13.18
C VAL A 115 -3.91 10.88 13.61
N THR A 116 -2.93 10.23 12.97
CA THR A 116 -1.50 10.44 13.25
C THR A 116 -0.62 9.80 12.18
N ASN A 117 0.57 10.36 11.97
CA ASN A 117 1.64 9.73 11.19
C ASN A 117 2.69 9.03 12.08
N GLU A 118 2.71 9.35 13.38
CA GLU A 118 3.59 8.78 14.39
C GLU A 118 2.73 8.42 15.60
N PRO A 119 2.33 7.14 15.74
CA PRO A 119 1.41 6.75 16.77
C PRO A 119 2.09 6.62 18.13
N PHE A 120 1.33 6.93 19.17
CA PHE A 120 1.70 6.73 20.57
C PHE A 120 1.01 5.50 21.15
N ASP A 121 1.61 4.90 22.17
CA ASP A 121 1.10 3.68 22.82
C ASP A 121 -0.39 3.76 23.21
N PHE A 122 -0.89 4.92 23.67
CA PHE A 122 -2.27 5.08 24.16
C PHE A 122 -3.34 5.19 23.05
N GLN A 123 -2.96 5.33 21.78
CA GLN A 123 -3.89 5.49 20.67
C GLN A 123 -4.41 4.15 20.14
N TYR A 124 -3.74 3.05 20.49
CA TYR A 124 -4.09 1.72 20.04
C TYR A 124 -5.30 1.17 20.78
N ASN A 125 -6.15 0.47 20.05
CA ASN A 125 -7.28 -0.25 20.61
C ASN A 125 -6.97 -1.75 20.61
N PRO A 126 -7.35 -2.48 21.69
CA PRO A 126 -7.23 -3.92 21.72
C PRO A 126 -8.10 -4.55 20.63
N ILE A 127 -7.55 -5.56 19.95
CA ILE A 127 -8.29 -6.38 19.00
C ILE A 127 -9.00 -7.49 19.78
N VAL A 128 -10.30 -7.62 19.52
CA VAL A 128 -11.11 -8.70 20.09
C VAL A 128 -10.78 -10.01 19.36
N PRO A 129 -10.53 -11.12 20.07
CA PRO A 129 -10.35 -12.43 19.45
C PRO A 129 -11.54 -12.84 18.57
N ASP A 130 -11.27 -13.60 17.52
CA ASP A 130 -12.24 -14.07 16.51
C ASP A 130 -12.97 -12.93 15.76
N SER A 131 -12.45 -11.71 15.83
CA SER A 131 -13.00 -10.57 15.08
C SER A 131 -12.37 -10.42 13.70
N ILE A 132 -13.06 -9.69 12.80
CA ILE A 132 -12.50 -9.31 11.49
C ILE A 132 -11.16 -8.58 11.65
N ALA A 133 -11.01 -7.76 12.70
CA ALA A 133 -9.76 -7.05 12.97
C ALA A 133 -8.60 -7.99 13.30
N GLU A 134 -8.87 -9.15 13.92
CA GLU A 134 -7.84 -10.18 14.14
C GLU A 134 -7.37 -10.82 12.84
N LEU A 135 -8.30 -11.14 11.94
CA LEU A 135 -7.95 -11.67 10.62
C LEU A 135 -7.14 -10.65 9.80
N LEU A 136 -7.51 -9.37 9.85
CA LEU A 136 -6.76 -8.29 9.22
C LEU A 136 -5.37 -8.13 9.83
N PHE A 137 -5.25 -8.25 11.16
CA PHE A 137 -3.97 -8.25 11.86
C PHE A 137 -3.06 -9.37 11.35
N ASP A 138 -3.55 -10.61 11.38
CA ASP A 138 -2.74 -11.78 11.01
C ASP A 138 -2.32 -11.72 9.53
N THR A 139 -3.21 -11.22 8.68
CA THR A 139 -2.93 -11.00 7.25
C THR A 139 -1.94 -9.87 7.01
N ALA A 140 -2.07 -8.74 7.72
CA ALA A 140 -1.12 -7.64 7.60
C ALA A 140 0.31 -8.09 7.97
N PHE A 141 0.45 -8.87 9.05
CA PHE A 141 1.75 -9.42 9.43
C PHE A 141 2.28 -10.48 8.46
N SER A 142 1.41 -11.26 7.79
CA SER A 142 1.86 -12.23 6.78
C SER A 142 2.37 -11.58 5.49
N TYR A 143 1.86 -10.39 5.15
CA TYR A 143 2.29 -9.60 3.98
C TYR A 143 3.41 -8.61 4.26
N ALA A 144 3.57 -8.19 5.51
CA ALA A 144 4.59 -7.22 5.87
C ALA A 144 6.00 -7.79 5.66
N LYS A 145 6.73 -7.19 4.72
CA LYS A 145 8.14 -7.48 4.45
C LYS A 145 9.06 -6.65 5.35
#